data_AF-A0A7U3Z559-F1
#
_entry.id   AF-A0A7U3Z559-F1
#
_cell.length_a   1.000
_cell.length_b   1.000
_cell.length_c   1.000
_cell.angle_alpha   90.00
_cell.angle_beta   90.00
_cell.angle_gamma   90.00
#
_symmetry.space_group_name_H-M   'P 1'
#
loop_
_entity.id
_entity.type
_entity.pdbx_description
1 polymer ?
#
loop_
_entity_poly.entity_id
_entity_poly.type
_entity_poly.pdbx_seq_one_letter_code
_entity_poly.pdbx_strand_id
1 'polypeptide(L)'
;MSTMSCKKCVMAGAKVASRQRSTLMARKRTGKNGLHFYMLREDQIKTRWTESEAMAIKITADAMASNPAVETNVAAIRGFLVMFAEAPEMLVHVHSKLKAASLPIPEWLPGISDE
;
A
#
# COMPACT_ATOMS: atom_id res chain seq x y z
N MET A 1 -38.06 5.60 -4.17
CA MET A 1 -37.25 4.39 -4.40
C MET A 1 -36.14 4.72 -5.37
N SER A 2 -34.89 4.48 -4.97
CA SER A 2 -33.80 3.94 -5.81
C SER A 2 -32.49 4.09 -5.03
N THR A 3 -32.19 3.08 -4.25
CA THR A 3 -30.82 2.82 -3.79
C THR A 3 -29.99 2.47 -5.01
N MET A 4 -29.00 3.31 -5.35
CA MET A 4 -27.99 2.93 -6.35
C MET A 4 -27.14 1.80 -5.77
N SER A 5 -27.56 0.57 -6.07
CA SER A 5 -26.79 -0.63 -5.85
C SER A 5 -25.70 -0.70 -6.91
N CYS A 6 -24.48 -0.22 -6.60
CA CYS A 6 -23.30 -0.53 -7.41
C CYS A 6 -22.92 -1.98 -7.15
N LYS A 7 -23.44 -2.90 -7.97
CA LYS A 7 -23.33 -4.34 -7.73
C LYS A 7 -21.95 -4.94 -8.00
N LYS A 8 -21.00 -4.22 -8.60
CA LYS A 8 -19.62 -4.70 -8.82
C LYS A 8 -18.63 -3.54 -8.99
N CYS A 9 -18.26 -2.87 -7.91
CA CYS A 9 -16.90 -2.33 -7.85
C CYS A 9 -15.97 -3.55 -7.75
N VAL A 10 -15.53 -4.09 -8.89
CA VAL A 10 -14.44 -5.06 -8.90
C VAL A 10 -13.22 -4.30 -8.43
N MET A 11 -12.95 -4.36 -7.12
CA MET A 11 -11.73 -3.77 -6.58
C MET A 11 -10.57 -4.64 -7.03
N ALA A 12 -9.73 -4.09 -7.89
CA ALA A 12 -8.46 -4.67 -8.27
C ALA A 12 -7.68 -5.17 -7.04
N GLY A 13 -7.11 -6.37 -7.13
CA GLY A 13 -6.39 -7.03 -6.02
C GLY A 13 -7.25 -7.76 -4.98
N ALA A 14 -8.57 -7.88 -5.19
CA ALA A 14 -9.48 -8.52 -4.22
C ALA A 14 -9.13 -9.99 -3.86
N LYS A 15 -8.44 -10.73 -4.74
CA LYS A 15 -8.12 -12.15 -4.51
C LYS A 15 -6.88 -12.39 -3.65
N VAL A 16 -5.81 -11.60 -3.78
CA VAL A 16 -4.58 -11.75 -2.98
C VAL A 16 -4.65 -10.94 -1.68
N ALA A 17 -5.48 -9.90 -1.63
CA ALA A 17 -5.48 -8.94 -0.53
C ALA A 17 -6.57 -9.12 0.53
N SER A 18 -7.60 -9.98 0.39
CA SER A 18 -8.77 -9.84 1.29
C SER A 18 -8.45 -10.10 2.77
N ARG A 19 -7.63 -11.10 3.11
CA ARG A 19 -7.28 -11.44 4.50
C ARG A 19 -6.15 -10.59 5.06
N GLN A 20 -5.10 -10.33 4.28
CA GLN A 20 -3.98 -9.49 4.71
C GLN A 20 -4.39 -8.02 4.80
N ARG A 21 -5.14 -7.49 3.83
CA ARG A 21 -5.69 -6.12 3.88
C ARG A 21 -6.67 -5.95 5.04
N SER A 22 -7.56 -6.91 5.28
CA SER A 22 -8.47 -6.84 6.44
C SER A 22 -7.70 -6.95 7.76
N THR A 23 -6.68 -7.81 7.85
CA THR A 23 -5.79 -7.90 9.02
C THR A 23 -5.04 -6.60 9.26
N LEU A 24 -4.44 -6.00 8.22
CA LEU A 24 -3.73 -4.72 8.32
C LEU A 24 -4.66 -3.55 8.64
N MET A 25 -5.89 -3.54 8.10
CA MET A 25 -6.91 -2.53 8.44
C MET A 25 -7.44 -2.72 9.87
N ALA A 26 -7.52 -3.96 10.36
CA ALA A 26 -7.93 -4.29 11.73
C ALA A 26 -6.83 -4.01 12.77
N ARG A 27 -5.55 -3.98 12.36
CA ARG A 27 -4.44 -3.49 13.20
C ARG A 27 -4.64 -2.00 13.43
N LYS A 28 -5.26 -1.70 14.57
CA LYS A 28 -5.61 -0.38 15.09
C LYS A 28 -4.62 0.70 14.64
N ARG A 29 -5.08 1.64 13.80
CA ARG A 29 -4.42 2.92 13.52
C ARG A 29 -4.32 3.68 14.85
N THR A 30 -3.27 3.39 15.62
CA THR A 30 -3.03 4.05 16.88
C THR A 30 -2.16 5.26 16.60
N GLY A 31 -2.78 6.44 16.55
CA GLY A 31 -2.04 7.62 16.96
C GLY A 31 -1.39 7.36 18.31
N LYS A 32 -0.30 8.07 18.63
CA LYS A 32 0.25 8.10 20.00
C LYS A 32 -0.91 8.16 20.99
N ASN A 33 -0.89 7.32 22.04
CA ASN A 33 -1.93 7.31 23.07
C ASN A 33 -2.28 8.76 23.46
N GLY A 34 -3.53 9.17 23.25
CA GLY A 34 -4.03 10.52 23.54
C GLY A 34 -4.21 11.47 22.36
N LEU A 35 -3.78 11.14 21.13
CA LEU A 35 -4.09 11.98 19.95
C LEU A 35 -5.36 11.50 19.25
N HIS A 36 -6.33 12.41 19.07
CA HIS A 36 -7.52 12.14 18.27
C HIS A 36 -7.15 11.88 16.81
N PHE A 37 -7.88 10.94 16.17
CA PHE A 37 -7.63 10.48 14.81
C PHE A 37 -7.58 11.61 13.76
N TYR A 38 -8.38 12.67 13.92
CA TYR A 38 -8.38 13.83 13.02
C TYR A 38 -7.10 14.70 13.10
N MET A 39 -6.25 14.48 14.12
CA MET A 39 -4.98 15.18 14.31
C MET A 39 -3.78 14.38 13.77
N LEU A 40 -4.00 13.15 13.30
CA LEU A 40 -2.98 12.37 12.61
C LEU A 40 -3.01 12.75 11.15
N ARG A 41 -1.95 13.39 10.66
CA ARG A 41 -1.70 13.53 9.23
C ARG A 41 -1.58 12.12 8.62
N GLU A 42 -2.08 11.91 7.40
CA GLU A 42 -2.06 10.59 6.73
C GLU A 42 -0.65 10.00 6.59
N ASP A 43 0.40 10.83 6.60
CA ASP A 43 1.81 10.46 6.59
C ASP A 43 2.33 9.85 7.92
N GLN A 44 1.55 9.91 9.00
CA GLN A 44 1.93 9.44 10.34
C GLN A 44 1.28 8.10 10.73
N ILE A 45 0.56 7.45 9.81
CA ILE A 45 -0.11 6.17 10.09
C ILE A 45 0.94 5.05 10.17
N LYS A 46 1.40 4.76 11.39
CA LYS A 46 2.26 3.61 11.66
C LYS A 46 1.42 2.34 11.77
N THR A 47 1.52 1.46 10.77
CA THR A 47 1.09 0.06 10.93
C THR A 47 1.94 -0.60 12.02
N ARG A 48 1.31 -1.13 13.08
CA ARG A 48 2.05 -1.95 14.05
C ARG A 48 2.33 -3.33 13.46
N TRP A 49 3.61 -3.66 13.36
CA TRP A 49 4.08 -5.02 13.10
C TRP A 49 3.93 -5.86 14.38
N THR A 50 3.62 -7.15 14.23
CA THR A 50 3.81 -8.10 15.33
C THR A 50 5.30 -8.23 15.65
N GLU A 51 5.63 -8.78 16.81
CA GLU A 51 7.03 -9.03 17.19
C GLU A 51 7.75 -9.92 16.16
N SER A 52 7.08 -10.95 15.67
CA SER A 52 7.61 -11.83 14.62
C SER A 52 7.85 -11.12 13.29
N GLU A 53 6.97 -10.22 12.88
CA GLU A 53 7.13 -9.44 11.65
C GLU A 53 8.26 -8.41 11.79
N ALA A 54 8.34 -7.72 12.93
CA ALA A 54 9.41 -6.78 13.20
C ALA A 54 10.78 -7.47 13.22
N MET A 55 10.85 -8.68 13.83
CA MET A 55 12.05 -9.50 13.83
C MET A 55 12.43 -9.95 12.43
N ALA A 56 11.47 -10.38 11.60
CA ALA A 56 11.73 -10.78 10.22
C ALA A 56 12.33 -9.63 9.41
N ILE A 57 11.74 -8.43 9.48
CA ILE A 57 12.26 -7.23 8.80
C ILE A 57 13.68 -6.93 9.28
N LYS A 58 13.94 -6.99 10.59
CA LYS A 58 15.26 -6.73 11.16
C LYS A 58 16.29 -7.73 10.64
N ILE A 59 16.00 -9.04 10.70
CA ILE A 59 16.91 -10.09 10.22
C ILE A 59 17.21 -9.91 8.73
N THR A 60 16.21 -9.58 7.91
CA THR A 60 16.41 -9.31 6.49
C THR A 60 17.29 -8.10 6.27
N ALA A 61 17.05 -7.00 6.99
CA ALA A 61 17.85 -5.79 6.88
C ALA A 61 19.31 -6.02 7.31
N ASP A 62 19.52 -6.74 8.42
CA ASP A 62 20.85 -7.11 8.90
C ASP A 62 21.59 -7.97 7.85
N ALA A 63 20.91 -8.95 7.23
CA ALA A 63 21.47 -9.78 6.16
C ALA A 63 21.80 -8.99 4.88
N MET A 64 21.05 -7.92 4.61
CA MET A 64 21.27 -7.02 3.47
C MET A 64 22.22 -5.86 3.80
N ALA A 65 22.76 -5.81 5.03
CA ALA A 65 23.56 -4.70 5.55
C ALA A 65 22.88 -3.32 5.36
N SER A 66 21.56 -3.27 5.57
CA SER A 66 20.73 -2.10 5.30
C SER A 66 19.88 -1.69 6.51
N ASN A 67 19.16 -0.57 6.39
CA ASN A 67 18.25 -0.11 7.44
C ASN A 67 16.88 -0.81 7.29
N PRO A 68 16.28 -1.33 8.38
CA PRO A 68 14.92 -1.92 8.37
C PRO A 68 13.84 -1.08 7.68
N ALA A 69 13.91 0.24 7.78
CA ALA A 69 12.98 1.15 7.09
C ALA A 69 13.15 1.11 5.56
N VAL A 70 14.38 0.97 5.07
CA VAL A 70 14.66 0.83 3.63
C VAL A 70 14.07 -0.47 3.12
N GLU A 71 14.32 -1.59 3.80
CA GLU A 71 13.75 -2.89 3.38
C GLU A 71 12.23 -2.92 3.41
N THR A 72 11.61 -2.23 4.38
CA THR A 72 10.15 -2.08 4.43
C THR A 72 9.64 -1.35 3.18
N ASN A 73 10.30 -0.27 2.77
CA ASN A 73 9.93 0.47 1.57
C ASN A 73 10.18 -0.33 0.28
N VAL A 74 11.29 -1.06 0.19
CA VAL A 74 11.60 -1.95 -0.93
C VAL A 74 10.53 -3.04 -1.05
N ALA A 75 10.15 -3.67 0.06
CA ALA A 75 9.08 -4.66 0.10
C ALA A 75 7.74 -4.06 -0.34
N ALA A 76 7.43 -2.83 0.08
CA ALA A 76 6.20 -2.14 -0.35
C ALA A 76 6.18 -1.86 -1.86
N ILE A 77 7.28 -1.34 -2.43
CA ILE A 77 7.41 -1.10 -3.88
C ILE A 77 7.24 -2.42 -4.63
N ARG A 78 7.93 -3.49 -4.22
CA ARG A 78 7.78 -4.82 -4.82
C ARG A 78 6.33 -5.31 -4.75
N GLY A 79 5.65 -5.08 -3.63
CA GLY A 79 4.22 -5.39 -3.49
C GLY A 79 3.33 -4.62 -4.46
N PHE A 80 3.59 -3.33 -4.69
CA PHE A 80 2.87 -2.55 -5.70
C PHE A 80 3.11 -3.09 -7.11
N LEU A 81 4.35 -3.44 -7.47
CA LEU A 81 4.67 -4.00 -8.78
C LEU A 81 3.94 -5.33 -9.04
N VAL A 82 3.90 -6.22 -8.04
CA VAL A 82 3.12 -7.46 -8.13
C VAL A 82 1.64 -7.17 -8.32
N MET A 83 1.09 -6.21 -7.55
CA MET A 83 -0.32 -5.80 -7.69
C MET A 83 -0.62 -5.27 -9.08
N PHE A 84 0.28 -4.48 -9.69
CA PHE A 84 0.10 -3.97 -11.04
C PHE A 84 0.19 -5.05 -12.11
N ALA A 85 1.03 -6.07 -11.91
CA ALA A 85 1.07 -7.24 -12.79
C ALA A 85 -0.24 -8.05 -12.72
N GLU A 86 -0.85 -8.17 -11.54
CA GLU A 86 -2.12 -8.86 -11.35
C GLU A 86 -3.35 -8.04 -11.79
N ALA A 87 -3.25 -6.71 -11.73
CA ALA A 87 -4.32 -5.79 -12.05
C ALA A 87 -3.79 -4.55 -12.83
N PRO A 88 -3.51 -4.70 -14.14
CA PRO A 88 -2.94 -3.64 -14.97
C PRO A 88 -3.80 -2.36 -15.01
N GLU A 89 -5.11 -2.48 -14.83
CA GLU A 89 -6.03 -1.34 -14.76
C GLU A 89 -5.68 -0.37 -13.62
N MET A 90 -5.08 -0.88 -12.53
CA MET A 90 -4.62 -0.04 -11.43
C MET A 90 -3.37 0.75 -11.77
N LEU A 91 -2.49 0.20 -12.60
CA LEU A 91 -1.31 0.92 -13.08
C LEU A 91 -1.77 2.14 -13.90
N VAL A 92 -2.67 1.92 -14.86
CA VAL A 92 -3.26 3.00 -15.68
C VAL A 92 -3.95 4.03 -14.78
N HIS A 93 -4.70 3.59 -13.77
CA HIS A 93 -5.36 4.48 -12.82
C HIS A 93 -4.36 5.36 -12.05
N VAL A 94 -3.26 4.77 -11.55
CA VAL A 94 -2.22 5.50 -10.80
C VAL A 94 -1.54 6.53 -11.69
N HIS A 95 -1.16 6.16 -12.92
CA HIS A 95 -0.60 7.10 -13.91
C HIS A 95 -1.55 8.27 -14.21
N SER A 96 -2.83 7.98 -14.44
CA SER A 96 -3.85 9.01 -14.66
C SER A 96 -3.96 9.98 -13.48
N LYS A 97 -3.93 9.46 -12.25
CA LYS A 97 -3.99 10.30 -11.03
C LYS A 97 -2.73 11.13 -10.81
N LEU A 98 -1.54 10.59 -11.06
CA LEU A 98 -0.28 11.35 -10.98
C LEU A 98 -0.26 12.50 -12.00
N LYS A 99 -0.66 12.22 -13.25
CA LYS A 99 -0.78 13.23 -14.30
C LYS A 99 -1.80 14.31 -13.95
N ALA A 100 -2.98 13.93 -13.45
CA ALA A 100 -4.00 14.89 -13.03
C ALA A 100 -3.53 15.78 -11.86
N ALA A 101 -2.69 15.25 -10.97
CA ALA A 101 -2.06 15.99 -9.88
C ALA A 101 -0.82 16.79 -10.30
N SER A 102 -0.42 16.75 -11.59
CA SER A 102 0.83 17.35 -12.10
C SER A 102 2.09 16.88 -11.34
N LEU A 103 2.09 15.63 -10.88
CA LEU A 103 3.22 15.01 -10.19
C LEU A 103 4.06 14.17 -11.16
N PRO A 104 5.39 14.12 -10.98
CA PRO A 104 6.25 13.27 -11.78
C PRO A 104 5.92 11.79 -11.54
N ILE A 105 6.05 10.99 -12.60
CA ILE A 105 5.98 9.53 -12.50
C ILE A 105 7.26 9.04 -11.81
N PRO A 106 7.18 8.27 -10.72
CA PRO A 106 8.35 7.70 -10.07
C PRO A 106 9.11 6.76 -11.02
N GLU A 107 10.44 6.78 -10.99
CA GLU A 107 11.30 5.97 -11.88
C GLU A 107 11.04 4.47 -11.77
N TRP A 108 10.69 3.98 -10.58
CA TRP A 108 10.39 2.56 -10.37
C TRP A 108 9.02 2.14 -10.90
N LEU A 109 8.13 3.08 -11.24
CA LEU A 109 6.78 2.77 -11.71
C LEU A 109 6.83 2.37 -13.19
N PRO A 110 6.31 1.18 -13.57
CA PRO A 110 6.33 0.74 -14.97
C PRO A 110 5.58 1.71 -15.89
N GLY A 111 6.06 1.90 -17.11
CA GLY A 111 5.34 2.63 -18.15
C GLY A 111 4.02 1.93 -18.52
N ILE A 112 3.07 2.70 -19.07
CA ILE A 112 1.89 2.11 -19.71
C ILE A 112 2.34 1.69 -21.11
N SER A 113 2.27 0.39 -21.41
CA SER A 113 2.44 -0.08 -22.79
C SER A 113 1.18 0.27 -23.56
N ASP A 114 1.32 1.08 -24.62
CA ASP A 114 0.28 1.29 -25.62
C ASP A 114 0.27 0.06 -26.54
N GLU A 115 -0.48 -0.98 -26.18
CA GLU A 115 -0.92 -2.02 -27.13
C GLU A 115 -2.40 -1.85 -27.47
#